data_AF-A0ABD5LVS1-F1
#
_entry.id   AF-A0ABD5LVS1-F1
#
_cell.length_a   1.000
_cell.length_b   1.000
_cell.length_c   1.000
_cell.angle_alpha   90.00
_cell.angle_beta   90.00
_cell.angle_gamma   90.00
#
_symmetry.space_group_name_H-M   'P 1'
#
loop_
_entity.id
_entity.type
_entity.pdbx_description
1 polymer ?
#
loop_
_entity_poly.entity_id
_entity_poly.type
_entity_poly.pdbx_seq_one_letter_code
_entity_poly.pdbx_strand_id
1 'polypeptide(L)'
;MDTPLVTWHEIKFVLLIIGIILFYVFFAEYLGFIVTGFIVIAPLMMKYAKVKPIFSFIISAGIVLGVYYLFTAVLLVPLPQLF
;
A
#
# COMPACT_ATOMS: atom_id res chain seq x y z
N MET A 1 6.97 -27.73 -25.26
CA MET A 1 7.06 -26.26 -25.03
C MET A 1 6.75 -26.07 -23.57
N ASP A 2 7.80 -26.05 -22.75
CA ASP A 2 7.67 -26.03 -21.30
C ASP A 2 7.42 -24.58 -20.89
N THR A 3 6.14 -24.21 -20.81
CA THR A 3 5.75 -22.93 -20.22
C THR A 3 6.19 -22.94 -18.76
N PRO A 4 7.08 -22.03 -18.33
CA PRO A 4 7.49 -21.98 -16.93
C PRO A 4 6.26 -21.74 -16.06
N LEU A 5 6.05 -22.61 -15.06
CA LEU A 5 4.91 -22.54 -14.13
C LEU A 5 4.89 -21.23 -13.33
N VAL A 6 6.05 -20.59 -13.16
CA VAL A 6 6.21 -19.29 -12.52
C VAL A 6 7.20 -18.48 -13.33
N THR A 7 6.81 -17.27 -13.69
CA THR A 7 7.64 -16.30 -14.38
C THR A 7 8.42 -15.43 -13.37
N TRP A 8 9.59 -14.93 -13.78
CA TRP A 8 10.39 -14.02 -12.95
C TRP A 8 9.66 -12.74 -12.53
N HIS A 9 8.65 -12.31 -13.30
CA HIS A 9 7.82 -11.17 -12.95
C HIS A 9 6.94 -11.46 -11.73
N GLU A 10 6.35 -12.66 -11.67
CA GLU A 10 5.53 -13.10 -10.55
C GLU A 10 6.35 -13.21 -9.26
N ILE A 11 7.56 -13.79 -9.34
CA ILE A 11 8.46 -13.89 -8.18
C ILE A 11 8.77 -12.49 -7.62
N LYS A 12 9.12 -11.53 -8.48
CA LYS A 12 9.39 -10.14 -8.06
C LYS A 12 8.18 -9.49 -7.43
N PHE A 13 6.99 -9.75 -7.96
CA PHE A 13 5.75 -9.21 -7.42
C PHE A 13 5.41 -9.78 -6.03
N VAL A 14 5.54 -11.10 -5.87
CA VAL A 14 5.37 -11.77 -4.58
C VAL A 14 6.37 -11.24 -3.56
N LEU A 15 7.65 -11.11 -3.92
CA LEU A 15 8.69 -10.57 -3.04
C LEU A 15 8.39 -9.12 -2.63
N LEU A 16 7.86 -8.31 -3.54
CA LEU A 16 7.45 -6.94 -3.29
C LEU A 16 6.27 -6.90 -2.30
N ILE A 17 5.27 -7.75 -2.46
CA ILE A 17 4.14 -7.85 -1.52
C ILE A 17 4.64 -8.25 -0.13
N ILE A 18 5.48 -9.28 -0.04
CA ILE A 18 6.07 -9.71 1.24
C ILE A 18 6.85 -8.56 1.89
N GLY A 19 7.64 -7.82 1.11
CA GLY A 19 8.37 -6.64 1.59
C GLY A 19 7.44 -5.55 2.13
N ILE A 20 6.33 -5.27 1.44
CA ILE A 20 5.31 -4.31 1.90
C ILE A 20 4.64 -4.77 3.20
N ILE A 21 4.29 -6.06 3.30
CA ILE A 21 3.68 -6.63 4.50
C ILE A 21 4.64 -6.51 5.68
N LEU A 22 5.90 -6.91 5.51
CA LEU A 22 6.91 -6.80 6.57
C LEU A 22 7.13 -5.34 6.97
N PHE A 23 7.25 -4.43 6.00
CA PHE A 23 7.35 -3.00 6.26
C PHE A 23 6.16 -2.49 7.08
N TYR A 24 4.93 -2.88 6.73
CA TYR A 24 3.75 -2.52 7.51
C TYR A 24 3.82 -3.06 8.94
N VAL A 25 4.16 -4.34 9.12
CA VAL A 25 4.24 -4.97 10.46
C VAL A 25 5.25 -4.26 11.36
N PHE A 26 6.41 -3.86 10.84
CA PHE A 26 7.45 -3.22 11.65
C PHE A 26 7.23 -1.72 11.88
N PHE A 27 6.64 -1.01 10.93
CA PHE A 27 6.59 0.46 10.97
C PHE A 27 5.20 1.02 11.25
N ALA A 28 4.11 0.27 11.05
CA ALA A 28 2.76 0.79 11.20
C ALA A 28 2.40 1.17 12.64
N GLU A 29 3.02 0.53 13.63
CA GLU A 29 2.83 0.90 15.04
C GLU A 29 3.43 2.29 15.34
N TYR A 30 4.55 2.65 14.70
CA TYR A 30 5.21 3.94 14.90
C TYR A 30 4.64 5.05 14.01
N LEU A 31 4.31 4.73 12.76
CA LEU A 31 3.87 5.69 11.74
C LEU A 31 2.35 5.80 11.63
N GLY A 32 1.59 4.86 12.20
CA GLY A 32 0.14 4.77 12.02
C GLY A 32 -0.27 4.37 10.60
N PHE A 33 -1.51 3.92 10.44
CA PHE A 33 -2.03 3.41 9.17
C PHE A 33 -1.95 4.43 8.04
N ILE A 34 -2.28 5.70 8.30
CA ILE A 34 -2.35 6.74 7.27
C ILE A 34 -0.97 6.97 6.64
N VAL A 35 0.07 7.21 7.44
CA VAL A 35 1.40 7.50 6.91
C VAL A 35 2.00 6.26 6.25
N THR A 36 1.85 5.09 6.88
CA THR A 36 2.39 3.84 6.34
C THR A 36 1.73 3.46 5.02
N GLY A 37 0.39 3.54 4.96
CA GLY A 37 -0.38 3.29 3.75
C GLY A 37 -0.04 4.28 2.63
N PHE A 38 0.19 5.54 2.99
CA PHE A 38 0.57 6.57 2.02
C PHE A 38 1.95 6.33 1.42
N ILE A 39 2.95 6.00 2.26
CA ILE A 39 4.32 5.68 1.82
C ILE A 39 4.34 4.44 0.92
N VAL A 40 3.41 3.50 1.09
CA VAL A 40 3.30 2.31 0.23
C VAL A 40 2.57 2.61 -1.08
N ILE A 41 1.39 3.23 -1.00
CA ILE A 41 0.50 3.42 -2.15
C ILE A 41 1.04 4.49 -3.10
N ALA A 42 1.59 5.60 -2.60
CA ALA A 42 2.08 6.68 -3.43
C ALA A 42 3.17 6.26 -4.44
N PRO A 43 4.27 5.59 -4.05
CA PRO A 43 5.28 5.12 -5.00
C PRO A 43 4.75 4.02 -5.93
N LEU A 44 3.82 3.17 -5.47
CA LEU A 44 3.15 2.19 -6.32
C LEU A 44 2.35 2.88 -7.43
N MET A 45 1.51 3.86 -7.06
CA MET A 45 0.73 4.68 -7.99
C MET A 45 1.65 5.41 -8.97
N MET A 46 2.74 6.04 -8.49
CA MET A 46 3.71 6.71 -9.35
C MET A 46 4.37 5.76 -10.35
N LYS A 47 4.70 4.53 -9.93
CA LYS A 47 5.35 3.55 -10.79
C LYS A 47 4.41 2.95 -11.83
N TYR A 48 3.15 2.68 -11.47
CA TYR A 48 2.25 1.88 -12.30
C TYR A 48 1.17 2.69 -13.03
N ALA A 49 0.68 3.79 -12.46
CA ALA A 49 -0.48 4.50 -13.02
C ALA A 49 -0.15 5.40 -14.22
N LYS A 50 1.15 5.66 -14.52
CA LYS A 50 1.60 6.56 -15.61
C LYS A 50 0.91 7.95 -15.64
N VAL A 51 0.34 8.38 -14.52
CA VAL A 51 -0.27 9.72 -14.37
C VAL A 51 0.75 10.72 -13.83
N LYS A 52 0.46 12.02 -13.94
CA LYS A 52 1.36 13.05 -13.40
C LYS A 52 1.55 12.81 -11.89
N PRO A 53 2.77 13.01 -11.34
CA PRO A 53 3.10 12.70 -9.95
C PRO A 53 2.15 13.35 -8.93
N ILE A 54 1.66 14.55 -9.24
CA ILE A 54 0.72 15.30 -8.39
C ILE A 54 -0.62 14.57 -8.24
N PHE A 55 -1.15 14.00 -9.33
CA PHE A 55 -2.41 13.27 -9.30
C PHE A 55 -2.24 11.92 -8.60
N SER A 56 -1.10 11.24 -8.80
CA SER A 56 -0.77 10.03 -8.04
C SER A 56 -0.80 10.29 -6.53
N PHE A 57 -0.25 11.43 -6.09
CA PHE A 57 -0.22 11.81 -4.68
C PHE A 57 -1.62 12.05 -4.12
N ILE A 58 -2.44 12.84 -4.81
CA ILE A 58 -3.82 13.17 -4.40
C ILE A 58 -4.69 11.90 -4.35
N ILE A 59 -4.62 11.06 -5.38
CA ILE A 59 -5.42 9.83 -5.45
C ILE A 59 -4.98 8.86 -4.34
N SER A 60 -3.67 8.72 -4.10
CA SER A 60 -3.15 7.87 -3.04
C SER A 60 -3.62 8.34 -1.67
N ALA A 61 -3.59 9.64 -1.40
CA ALA A 61 -4.09 10.21 -0.15
C ALA A 61 -5.59 9.94 0.01
N GLY A 62 -6.37 10.15 -1.04
CA GLY A 62 -7.81 9.87 -1.05
C GLY A 62 -8.13 8.41 -0.77
N ILE A 63 -7.41 7.47 -1.40
CA ILE A 63 -7.59 6.03 -1.17
C ILE A 63 -7.25 5.67 0.27
N VAL A 64 -6.10 6.11 0.78
CA VAL A 64 -5.66 5.80 2.16
C VAL A 64 -6.66 6.33 3.18
N LEU A 65 -7.10 7.59 3.02
CA LEU A 65 -8.10 8.19 3.91
C LEU A 65 -9.47 7.49 3.79
N GLY A 66 -9.89 7.14 2.58
CA GLY A 66 -11.14 6.43 2.34
C GLY A 66 -11.15 5.05 2.99
N VAL A 67 -10.05 4.29 2.87
CA VAL A 67 -9.89 2.99 3.54
C VAL A 67 -9.84 3.18 5.05
N TYR A 68 -9.08 4.15 5.56
CA TYR A 68 -9.03 4.45 6.99
C TYR A 68 -10.42 4.76 7.55
N TYR A 69 -11.19 5.62 6.87
CA TYR A 69 -12.56 5.96 7.25
C TYR A 69 -13.49 4.75 7.20
N LEU A 70 -13.42 3.94 6.14
CA LEU A 70 -14.23 2.73 6.01
C LEU A 70 -14.01 1.79 7.21
N PHE A 71 -12.74 1.55 7.56
CA PHE A 71 -12.43 0.63 8.64
C PHE A 71 -12.78 1.21 10.02
N THR A 72 -12.48 2.48 10.27
CA THR A 72 -12.71 3.09 11.58
C THR A 72 -14.16 3.47 11.83
N ALA A 73 -14.85 4.07 10.85
CA ALA A 73 -16.19 4.61 11.02
C ALA A 73 -17.30 3.63 10.61
N VAL A 74 -17.08 2.80 9.59
CA VAL A 74 -18.11 1.87 9.08
C VAL A 74 -17.97 0.49 9.70
N LEU A 75 -16.75 -0.04 9.73
CA LEU A 75 -16.47 -1.39 10.23
C LEU A 75 -16.10 -1.43 11.72
N LEU A 76 -15.87 -0.26 12.34
CA LEU A 76 -15.47 -0.11 13.75
C LEU A 76 -14.23 -0.94 14.12
N VAL A 77 -13.33 -1.15 13.15
CA VAL A 77 -12.06 -1.85 13.34
C VAL A 77 -11.00 -0.82 13.74
N PRO A 78 -10.35 -0.98 14.91
CA PRO A 78 -9.27 -0.10 15.30
C PRO A 78 -8.05 -0.34 14.38
N LEU A 79 -7.59 0.73 13.75
CA LEU A 79 -6.36 0.75 12.97
C LEU A 79 -5.23 1.40 13.79
N PRO A 80 -3.95 1.06 13.53
CA PRO A 80 -2.82 1.73 14.17
C PRO A 80 -2.91 3.24 13.96
N GLN A 81 -2.93 3.99 15.05
CA GLN A 81 -2.97 5.45 15.03
C GLN A 81 -1.57 6.00 15.33
N LEU A 82 -1.22 7.12 14.70
CA LEU A 82 -0.09 7.93 15.12
C LEU A 82 -0.45 8.46 16.52
N PHE A 83 0.42 8.21 17.51
CA PHE A 83 0.30 8.58 18.93
C PHE A 83 -0.69 9.72 19.25
#